data_AF-A0A3N5Z311-F1
#
_entry.id   AF-A0A3N5Z311-F1
#
_cell.length_a   1.000
_cell.length_b   1.000
_cell.length_c   1.000
_cell.angle_alpha   90.00
_cell.angle_beta   90.00
_cell.angle_gamma   90.00
#
_symmetry.space_group_name_H-M   'P 1'
#
loop_
_entity.id
_entity.type
_entity.pdbx_description
1 polymer ?
#
loop_
_entity_poly.entity_id
_entity_poly.type
_entity_poly.pdbx_seq_one_letter_code
_entity_poly.pdbx_strand_id
1 'polypeptide(L)'
;CLEAGARKVVVTDVSCNEPRVCFEHSGIAAAAKAAGAEVVLPEERRFKEVNLGGDVLTAWPVLEPFLAADKVINLPIAKHHSLTGCTLGMKNFYGIIGGQRSRLHQRINESLVDLLAFARPTLTIVDAYRVLMRGGPTGGSLADVELRKTVLAGTDPVALDAYAAKAWWDLDFQRLPFLRIAQARGLGKMNFEEVRSKVVTV
;
A
#
# COMPACT_ATOMS: atom_id res chain seq x y z
N CYS A 1 -5.68 1.82 17.54
CA CYS A 1 -4.24 2.05 17.84
C CYS A 1 -4.03 2.64 19.22
N LEU A 2 -4.58 3.82 19.53
CA LEU A 2 -4.46 4.44 20.86
C LEU A 2 -5.04 3.55 21.96
N GLU A 3 -6.26 3.04 21.76
CA GLU A 3 -6.91 2.07 22.68
C GLU A 3 -6.11 0.77 22.84
N ALA A 4 -5.30 0.41 21.83
CA ALA A 4 -4.40 -0.74 21.87
C ALA A 4 -3.04 -0.40 22.53
N GLY A 5 -2.90 0.79 23.14
CA GLY A 5 -1.72 1.20 23.91
C GLY A 5 -0.67 2.00 23.13
N ALA A 6 -0.93 2.41 21.88
CA ALA A 6 0.02 3.26 21.15
C ALA A 6 0.15 4.64 21.82
N ARG A 7 1.37 5.05 22.16
CA ARG A 7 1.64 6.38 22.72
C ARG A 7 1.32 7.51 21.72
N LYS A 8 1.52 7.24 20.44
CA LYS A 8 1.35 8.20 19.33
C LYS A 8 0.91 7.45 18.09
N VAL A 9 0.00 8.05 17.33
CA VAL A 9 -0.45 7.55 16.03
C VAL A 9 -0.23 8.65 15.01
N VAL A 10 0.43 8.31 13.90
CA VAL A 10 0.68 9.21 12.77
C VAL A 10 -0.03 8.64 11.55
N VAL A 11 -0.76 9.50 10.84
CA VAL A 11 -1.32 9.22 9.51
C VAL A 11 -0.58 10.10 8.51
N THR A 12 0.02 9.47 7.50
CA THR A 12 0.83 10.14 6.50
C THR A 12 0.87 9.33 5.20
N ASP A 13 1.16 9.99 4.10
CA ASP A 13 1.33 9.43 2.75
C ASP A 13 2.16 10.41 1.92
N VAL A 14 3.01 9.87 1.05
CA VAL A 14 3.63 10.63 -0.05
C VAL A 14 2.73 10.54 -1.26
N SER A 15 1.75 11.44 -1.36
CA SER A 15 0.78 11.45 -2.46
C SER A 15 1.43 11.77 -3.82
N CYS A 16 0.79 11.37 -4.93
CA CYS A 16 1.23 11.76 -6.28
C CYS A 16 0.95 13.23 -6.60
N ASN A 17 -0.11 13.79 -6.01
CA ASN A 17 -0.49 15.20 -6.12
C ASN A 17 -0.08 15.96 -4.86
N GLU A 18 -0.37 17.26 -4.81
CA GLU A 18 -0.05 18.11 -3.65
C GLU A 18 -0.65 17.51 -2.35
N PRO A 19 0.20 17.18 -1.36
CA PRO A 19 -0.24 16.43 -0.17
C PRO A 19 -1.30 17.13 0.68
N ARG A 20 -1.20 18.45 0.90
CA ARG A 20 -2.18 19.16 1.72
C ARG A 20 -3.58 19.04 1.10
N VAL A 21 -3.69 19.27 -0.21
CA VAL A 21 -4.95 19.14 -0.96
C VAL A 21 -5.47 17.70 -0.92
N CYS A 22 -4.60 16.69 -1.11
CA CYS A 22 -4.99 15.28 -1.03
C CYS A 22 -5.58 14.91 0.34
N PHE A 23 -4.92 15.30 1.42
CA PHE A 23 -5.33 14.99 2.79
C PHE A 23 -6.63 15.70 3.20
N GLU A 24 -6.83 16.92 2.71
CA GLU A 24 -8.05 17.71 2.93
C GLU A 24 -9.23 17.14 2.13
N HIS A 25 -9.10 17.02 0.82
CA HIS A 25 -10.19 16.59 -0.07
C HIS A 25 -10.64 15.15 0.18
N SER A 26 -9.73 14.26 0.57
CA SER A 26 -10.07 12.86 0.89
C SER A 26 -10.81 12.71 2.22
N GLY A 27 -10.79 13.72 3.09
CA GLY A 27 -11.30 13.64 4.46
C GLY A 27 -10.40 12.86 5.42
N ILE A 28 -9.28 12.29 4.95
CA ILE A 28 -8.34 11.51 5.78
C ILE A 28 -7.81 12.36 6.93
N ALA A 29 -7.45 13.63 6.67
CA ALA A 29 -6.92 14.48 7.72
C ALA A 29 -7.93 14.76 8.84
N ALA A 30 -9.20 14.99 8.47
CA ALA A 30 -10.26 15.22 9.43
C ALA A 30 -10.54 13.96 10.26
N ALA A 31 -10.66 12.80 9.60
CA ALA A 31 -10.90 11.52 10.26
C ALA A 31 -9.74 11.13 11.21
N ALA A 32 -8.49 11.30 10.77
CA ALA A 32 -7.31 11.02 11.59
C ALA A 32 -7.28 11.88 12.86
N LYS A 33 -7.47 13.20 12.72
CA LYS A 33 -7.49 14.13 13.85
C LYS A 33 -8.64 13.84 14.82
N ALA A 34 -9.84 13.55 14.31
CA ALA A 34 -10.99 13.19 15.13
C ALA A 34 -10.73 11.89 15.94
N ALA A 35 -9.96 10.97 15.38
CA ALA A 35 -9.52 9.75 16.07
C ALA A 35 -8.29 9.95 16.99
N GLY A 36 -7.82 11.19 17.19
CA GLY A 36 -6.68 11.52 18.04
C GLY A 36 -5.30 11.24 17.42
N ALA A 37 -5.23 10.99 16.11
CA ALA A 37 -3.96 10.81 15.40
C ALA A 37 -3.41 12.14 14.87
N GLU A 38 -2.08 12.21 14.76
CA GLU A 38 -1.40 13.32 14.09
C GLU A 38 -1.36 13.09 12.58
N VAL A 39 -1.57 14.16 11.81
CA VAL A 39 -1.39 14.14 10.36
C VAL A 39 -0.05 14.81 10.05
N VAL A 40 0.88 14.04 9.50
CA VAL A 40 2.19 14.53 9.08
C VAL A 40 2.22 14.60 7.56
N LEU A 41 2.53 15.77 7.00
CA LEU A 41 2.68 15.93 5.57
C LEU A 41 4.13 15.64 5.14
N PRO A 42 4.35 15.11 3.92
CA PRO A 42 5.66 14.73 3.40
C PRO A 42 6.44 15.96 2.92
N GLU A 43 6.82 16.84 3.84
CA GLU A 43 7.69 17.99 3.55
C GLU A 43 9.11 17.52 3.21
N GLU A 44 9.80 18.20 2.28
CA GLU A 44 11.14 17.82 1.81
C GLU A 44 12.15 17.59 2.94
N ARG A 45 12.15 18.47 3.96
CA ARG A 45 13.01 18.37 5.15
C ARG A 45 12.81 17.10 6.01
N ARG A 46 11.72 16.36 5.79
CA ARG A 46 11.38 15.13 6.54
C ARG A 46 11.82 13.87 5.82
N PHE A 47 12.44 13.99 4.64
CA PHE A 47 13.02 12.83 3.96
C PHE A 47 14.47 12.65 4.41
N LYS A 48 14.85 11.39 4.62
CA LYS A 48 16.24 10.98 4.86
C LYS A 48 16.65 10.04 3.75
N GLU A 49 17.85 10.24 3.21
CA GLU A 49 18.44 9.26 2.31
C GLU A 49 18.82 8.02 3.14
N VAL A 50 18.26 6.88 2.76
CA VAL A 50 18.45 5.61 3.47
C VAL A 50 18.89 4.56 2.46
N ASN A 51 19.79 3.67 2.87
CA ASN A 51 20.07 2.45 2.11
C ASN A 51 18.98 1.41 2.39
N LEU A 52 18.12 1.15 1.41
CA LEU A 52 17.03 0.18 1.44
C LEU A 52 17.54 -1.26 1.20
N GLY A 53 18.78 -1.43 0.73
CA GLY A 53 19.38 -2.75 0.49
C GLY A 53 18.70 -3.56 -0.62
N GLY A 54 17.95 -2.90 -1.51
CA GLY A 54 17.23 -3.52 -2.62
C GLY A 54 18.05 -3.65 -3.91
N ASP A 55 17.50 -4.41 -4.87
CA ASP A 55 18.11 -4.62 -6.18
C ASP A 55 17.92 -3.41 -7.12
N VAL A 56 16.82 -2.68 -6.94
CA VAL A 56 16.48 -1.44 -7.65
C VAL A 56 16.61 -0.26 -6.73
N LEU A 57 16.07 -0.39 -5.52
CA LEU A 57 16.11 0.65 -4.50
C LEU A 57 17.30 0.40 -3.57
N THR A 58 18.45 0.99 -3.91
CA THR A 58 19.64 1.02 -3.05
C THR A 58 19.53 2.19 -2.08
N ALA A 59 20.10 3.36 -2.38
CA ALA A 59 19.90 4.58 -1.59
C ALA A 59 18.69 5.37 -2.12
N TRP A 60 17.72 5.69 -1.26
CA TRP A 60 16.53 6.45 -1.65
C TRP A 60 15.99 7.32 -0.50
N PRO A 61 15.37 8.48 -0.79
CA PRO A 61 14.70 9.29 0.22
C PRO A 61 13.46 8.58 0.78
N VAL A 62 13.49 8.31 2.09
CA VAL A 62 12.37 7.75 2.87
C VAL A 62 11.82 8.79 3.83
N LEU A 63 10.50 8.86 3.94
CA LEU A 63 9.80 9.76 4.85
C LEU A 63 10.01 9.33 6.32
N GLU A 64 10.57 10.23 7.14
CA GLU A 64 11.04 9.96 8.50
C GLU A 64 10.05 9.22 9.43
N PRO A 65 8.73 9.53 9.46
CA PRO A 65 7.75 8.75 10.21
C PRO A 65 7.86 7.22 10.04
N PHE A 66 8.19 6.74 8.84
CA PHE A 66 8.33 5.29 8.58
C PHE A 66 9.65 4.70 9.12
N LEU A 67 10.66 5.54 9.40
CA LEU A 67 11.93 5.13 10.00
C LEU A 67 11.85 5.06 11.54
N ALA A 68 10.96 5.84 12.14
CA ALA A 68 10.80 5.94 13.59
C ALA A 68 9.65 5.10 14.15
N ALA A 69 8.82 4.50 13.30
CA ALA A 69 7.64 3.76 13.72
C ALA A 69 7.97 2.35 14.23
N ASP A 70 7.47 1.99 15.41
CA ASP A 70 7.55 0.62 15.94
C ASP A 70 6.60 -0.35 15.21
N LYS A 71 5.50 0.19 14.68
CA LYS A 71 4.44 -0.54 13.98
C LYS A 71 3.97 0.28 12.78
N VAL A 72 3.84 -0.38 11.63
CA VAL A 72 3.32 0.21 10.40
C VAL A 72 2.01 -0.47 10.04
N ILE A 73 0.94 0.31 9.88
CA ILE A 73 -0.35 -0.17 9.36
C ILE A 73 -0.50 0.40 7.95
N ASN A 74 -0.66 -0.50 6.98
CA ASN A 74 -0.82 -0.15 5.57
C ASN A 74 -2.31 -0.17 5.21
N LEU A 75 -2.81 0.89 4.57
CA LEU A 75 -4.25 1.07 4.29
C LEU A 75 -4.49 1.39 2.80
N PRO A 76 -4.18 0.45 1.88
CA PRO A 76 -4.38 0.65 0.45
C PRO A 76 -5.86 0.64 0.06
N ILE A 77 -6.19 1.35 -1.03
CA ILE A 77 -7.43 1.12 -1.77
C ILE A 77 -7.23 0.07 -2.85
N ALA A 78 -8.25 -0.74 -3.13
CA ALA A 78 -8.27 -1.66 -4.25
C ALA A 78 -8.62 -0.96 -5.56
N LYS A 79 -7.69 -0.94 -6.52
CA LYS A 79 -7.96 -0.40 -7.87
C LYS A 79 -7.15 -1.07 -8.97
N HIS A 80 -7.68 -1.05 -10.19
CA HIS A 80 -6.96 -1.40 -11.41
C HIS A 80 -5.77 -0.47 -11.62
N HIS A 81 -4.71 -1.01 -12.21
CA HIS A 81 -3.54 -0.24 -12.64
C HIS A 81 -2.95 -0.84 -13.91
N SER A 82 -2.86 -0.05 -14.99
CA SER A 82 -2.43 -0.54 -16.31
C SER A 82 -1.06 -1.21 -16.32
N LEU A 83 -0.09 -0.74 -15.53
CA LEU A 83 1.27 -1.30 -15.51
C LEU A 83 1.43 -2.56 -14.63
N THR A 84 0.65 -2.69 -13.56
CA THR A 84 0.87 -3.71 -12.51
C THR A 84 -0.34 -4.63 -12.35
N GLY A 85 -1.35 -4.51 -13.22
CA GLY A 85 -2.67 -5.13 -13.07
C GLY A 85 -3.54 -4.40 -12.03
N CYS A 86 -3.04 -4.25 -10.81
CA CYS A 86 -3.74 -3.59 -9.72
C CYS A 86 -2.81 -2.77 -8.81
N THR A 87 -3.40 -1.87 -8.04
CA THR A 87 -2.83 -1.23 -6.85
C THR A 87 -3.51 -1.81 -5.62
N LEU A 88 -2.71 -2.37 -4.73
CA LEU A 88 -3.11 -2.98 -3.47
C LEU A 88 -2.02 -2.69 -2.42
N GLY A 89 -1.81 -3.58 -1.45
CA GLY A 89 -0.91 -3.40 -0.31
C GLY A 89 0.54 -3.14 -0.69
N MET A 90 1.14 -3.98 -1.52
CA MET A 90 2.57 -3.84 -1.85
C MET A 90 2.84 -2.53 -2.60
N LYS A 91 1.95 -2.16 -3.53
CA LYS A 91 2.10 -0.92 -4.32
C LYS A 91 1.88 0.35 -3.50
N ASN A 92 1.13 0.27 -2.40
CA ASN A 92 0.87 1.41 -1.52
C ASN A 92 2.13 1.91 -0.80
N PHE A 93 3.17 1.08 -0.68
CA PHE A 93 4.46 1.49 -0.11
C PHE A 93 5.21 2.52 -0.95
N TYR A 94 4.81 2.80 -2.19
CA TYR A 94 5.29 4.01 -2.90
C TYR A 94 4.95 5.31 -2.15
N GLY A 95 3.99 5.26 -1.23
CA GLY A 95 3.62 6.33 -0.31
C GLY A 95 4.60 6.57 0.83
N ILE A 96 5.70 5.80 0.95
CA ILE A 96 6.73 6.03 1.98
C ILE A 96 7.98 6.75 1.44
N ILE A 97 8.14 6.79 0.11
CA ILE A 97 9.35 7.26 -0.56
C ILE A 97 9.13 8.58 -1.29
N GLY A 98 10.15 9.43 -1.25
CA GLY A 98 10.24 10.65 -2.06
C GLY A 98 10.92 10.41 -3.40
N GLY A 99 11.55 11.47 -3.91
CA GLY A 99 12.39 11.40 -5.11
C GLY A 99 11.62 11.12 -6.41
N GLN A 100 12.37 10.76 -7.46
CA GLN A 100 11.82 10.55 -8.81
C GLN A 100 11.20 9.15 -8.97
N ARG A 101 10.04 8.93 -8.33
CA ARG A 101 9.31 7.64 -8.34
C ARG A 101 8.98 7.13 -9.75
N SER A 102 8.86 8.02 -10.74
CA SER A 102 8.64 7.65 -12.15
C SER A 102 9.75 6.76 -12.72
N ARG A 103 11.00 6.89 -12.24
CA ARG A 103 12.13 6.04 -12.65
C ARG A 103 11.91 4.57 -12.29
N LEU A 104 11.15 4.31 -11.24
CA LEU A 104 10.89 2.97 -10.75
C LEU A 104 9.89 2.21 -11.63
N HIS A 105 9.14 2.89 -12.52
CA HIS A 105 8.15 2.25 -13.39
C HIS A 105 8.76 1.20 -14.34
N GLN A 106 10.03 1.36 -14.72
CA GLN A 106 10.73 0.41 -15.60
C GLN A 106 11.01 -0.93 -14.93
N ARG A 107 11.18 -0.92 -13.60
CA ARG A 107 11.42 -2.11 -12.77
C ARG A 107 10.47 -2.13 -11.59
N ILE A 108 9.19 -1.88 -11.90
CA ILE A 108 8.17 -1.65 -10.88
C ILE A 108 8.02 -2.86 -9.97
N ASN A 109 8.02 -4.07 -10.55
CA ASN A 109 7.84 -5.31 -9.80
C ASN A 109 8.92 -5.49 -8.73
N GLU A 110 10.19 -5.33 -9.10
CA GLU A 110 11.30 -5.45 -8.16
C GLU A 110 11.31 -4.33 -7.13
N SER A 111 11.00 -3.09 -7.54
CA SER A 111 10.91 -1.97 -6.61
C SER A 111 9.81 -2.15 -5.54
N LEU A 112 8.67 -2.77 -5.89
CA LEU A 112 7.62 -3.10 -4.92
C LEU A 112 8.14 -4.08 -3.86
N VAL A 113 8.93 -5.06 -4.30
CA VAL A 113 9.47 -6.09 -3.43
C VAL A 113 10.59 -5.55 -2.56
N ASP A 114 11.45 -4.68 -3.11
CA ASP A 114 12.49 -3.97 -2.35
C ASP A 114 11.86 -3.12 -1.22
N LEU A 115 10.79 -2.38 -1.52
CA LEU A 115 10.06 -1.61 -0.51
C LEU A 115 9.44 -2.48 0.57
N LEU A 116 8.82 -3.61 0.19
CA LEU A 116 8.25 -4.54 1.15
C LEU A 116 9.33 -5.20 2.03
N ALA A 117 10.50 -5.50 1.47
CA ALA A 117 11.63 -6.05 2.21
C ALA A 117 12.20 -5.04 3.21
N PHE A 118 12.27 -3.76 2.82
CA PHE A 118 12.73 -2.68 3.67
C PHE A 118 11.75 -2.35 4.80
N ALA A 119 10.46 -2.19 4.48
CA ALA A 119 9.42 -1.80 5.42
C ALA A 119 8.26 -2.81 5.39
N ARG A 120 8.30 -3.78 6.31
CA ARG A 120 7.23 -4.78 6.41
C ARG A 120 6.07 -4.24 7.25
N PRO A 121 4.84 -4.17 6.70
CA PRO A 121 3.68 -3.73 7.49
C PRO A 121 3.41 -4.76 8.61
N THR A 122 3.07 -4.25 9.79
CA THR A 122 2.52 -5.08 10.88
C THR A 122 1.14 -5.60 10.51
N LEU A 123 0.33 -4.76 9.86
CA LEU A 123 -1.02 -5.06 9.42
C LEU A 123 -1.27 -4.33 8.10
N THR A 124 -1.84 -5.03 7.13
CA THR A 124 -2.39 -4.42 5.91
C THR A 124 -3.91 -4.57 5.92
N ILE A 125 -4.61 -3.47 5.70
CA ILE A 125 -6.08 -3.41 5.61
C ILE A 125 -6.42 -2.85 4.23
N VAL A 126 -6.84 -3.72 3.31
CA VAL A 126 -7.25 -3.32 1.96
C VAL A 126 -8.69 -2.86 1.99
N ASP A 127 -8.90 -1.58 1.68
CA ASP A 127 -10.22 -1.03 1.41
C ASP A 127 -10.65 -1.43 0.00
N ALA A 128 -11.57 -2.38 -0.06
CA ALA A 128 -12.27 -2.77 -1.26
C ALA A 128 -13.77 -2.53 -1.12
N TYR A 129 -14.16 -1.47 -0.44
CA TYR A 129 -15.56 -1.08 -0.38
C TYR A 129 -16.04 -0.65 -1.77
N ARG A 130 -15.25 0.20 -2.42
CA ARG A 130 -15.45 0.70 -3.78
C ARG A 130 -14.20 0.44 -4.61
N VAL A 131 -14.30 -0.46 -5.59
CA VAL A 131 -13.16 -0.95 -6.37
C VAL A 131 -13.21 -0.38 -7.79
N LEU A 132 -12.13 0.25 -8.24
CA LEU A 132 -11.98 0.62 -9.65
C LEU A 132 -11.55 -0.62 -10.43
N MET A 133 -12.43 -1.15 -11.27
CA MET A 133 -12.24 -2.41 -11.99
C MET A 133 -11.41 -2.24 -13.26
N ARG A 134 -11.50 -1.09 -13.94
CA ARG A 134 -10.83 -0.80 -15.22
C ARG A 134 -10.43 0.68 -15.31
N GLY A 135 -9.64 1.05 -16.32
CA GLY A 135 -9.33 2.46 -16.60
C GLY A 135 -8.43 3.17 -15.57
N GLY A 136 -7.89 2.44 -14.60
CA GLY A 136 -6.88 2.98 -13.66
C GLY A 136 -5.58 3.42 -14.34
N PRO A 137 -4.75 4.26 -13.68
CA PRO A 137 -4.74 4.48 -12.23
C PRO A 137 -5.69 5.57 -11.71
N THR A 138 -6.13 6.49 -12.57
CA THR A 138 -6.99 7.62 -12.19
C THR A 138 -8.48 7.28 -12.31
N GLY A 139 -8.84 6.38 -13.24
CA GLY A 139 -10.23 6.14 -13.60
C GLY A 139 -10.76 7.25 -14.51
N GLY A 140 -12.05 7.54 -14.41
CA GLY A 140 -12.71 8.59 -15.21
C GLY A 140 -14.19 8.31 -15.46
N SER A 141 -14.63 7.05 -15.30
CA SER A 141 -16.02 6.63 -15.40
C SER A 141 -16.45 5.88 -14.14
N LEU A 142 -17.61 6.23 -13.59
CA LEU A 142 -18.23 5.45 -12.52
C LEU A 142 -18.70 4.07 -13.00
N ALA A 143 -18.88 3.87 -14.31
CA ALA A 143 -19.22 2.56 -14.87
C ALA A 143 -18.06 1.54 -14.77
N ASP A 144 -16.83 2.01 -14.52
CA ASP A 144 -15.69 1.14 -14.23
C ASP A 144 -15.50 0.88 -12.74
N VAL A 145 -16.41 1.33 -11.90
CA VAL A 145 -16.32 1.22 -10.44
C VAL A 145 -17.42 0.30 -9.92
N GLU A 146 -17.05 -0.64 -9.07
CA GLU A 146 -17.98 -1.58 -8.45
C GLU A 146 -17.96 -1.49 -6.92
N LEU A 147 -19.13 -1.68 -6.31
CA LEU A 147 -19.26 -1.76 -4.86
C LEU A 147 -19.10 -3.20 -4.41
N ARG A 148 -17.89 -3.56 -3.96
CA ARG A 148 -17.63 -4.89 -3.39
C ARG A 148 -17.93 -4.96 -1.91
N LYS A 149 -18.00 -3.81 -1.21
CA LYS A 149 -18.36 -3.70 0.21
C LYS A 149 -17.55 -4.67 1.09
N THR A 150 -16.26 -4.80 0.77
CA THR A 150 -15.37 -5.77 1.42
C THR A 150 -14.15 -5.04 1.97
N VAL A 151 -13.68 -5.47 3.14
CA VAL A 151 -12.38 -5.10 3.68
C VAL A 151 -11.58 -6.38 3.86
N LEU A 152 -10.34 -6.37 3.39
CA LEU A 152 -9.40 -7.46 3.66
C LEU A 152 -8.41 -7.00 4.70
N ALA A 153 -8.13 -7.81 5.72
CA ALA A 153 -7.15 -7.46 6.74
C ALA A 153 -6.27 -8.67 7.05
N GLY A 154 -4.97 -8.44 7.16
CA GLY A 154 -4.02 -9.51 7.40
C GLY A 154 -2.59 -9.02 7.58
N THR A 155 -1.74 -9.92 8.06
CA THR A 155 -0.32 -9.66 8.34
C THR A 155 0.61 -10.12 7.22
N ASP A 156 0.08 -10.83 6.21
CA ASP A 156 0.80 -11.21 5.00
C ASP A 156 0.29 -10.37 3.81
N PRO A 157 0.98 -9.27 3.45
CA PRO A 157 0.57 -8.43 2.34
C PRO A 157 0.66 -9.12 0.98
N VAL A 158 1.51 -10.14 0.82
CA VAL A 158 1.62 -10.90 -0.44
C VAL A 158 0.35 -11.74 -0.62
N ALA A 159 -0.11 -12.40 0.43
CA ALA A 159 -1.35 -13.19 0.40
C ALA A 159 -2.59 -12.32 0.18
N LEU A 160 -2.65 -11.15 0.82
CA LEU A 160 -3.74 -10.18 0.62
C LEU A 160 -3.78 -9.68 -0.82
N ASP A 161 -2.63 -9.27 -1.37
CA ASP A 161 -2.56 -8.78 -2.75
C ASP A 161 -2.93 -9.89 -3.74
N ALA A 162 -2.47 -11.12 -3.51
CA ALA A 162 -2.81 -12.28 -4.34
C ALA A 162 -4.32 -12.61 -4.31
N TYR A 163 -4.93 -12.62 -3.12
CA TYR A 163 -6.36 -12.86 -2.98
C TYR A 163 -7.18 -11.78 -3.69
N ALA A 164 -6.90 -10.51 -3.41
CA ALA A 164 -7.61 -9.37 -4.00
C ALA A 164 -7.49 -9.34 -5.53
N ALA A 165 -6.27 -9.56 -6.03
CA ALA A 165 -5.98 -9.66 -7.45
C ALA A 165 -6.85 -10.73 -8.15
N LYS A 166 -6.91 -11.93 -7.57
CA LYS A 166 -7.70 -13.04 -8.09
C LYS A 166 -9.20 -12.76 -7.97
N ALA A 167 -9.65 -12.29 -6.82
CA ALA A 167 -11.07 -12.11 -6.53
C ALA A 167 -11.74 -11.01 -7.37
N TRP A 168 -11.03 -9.94 -7.70
CA TRP A 168 -11.64 -8.78 -8.40
C TRP A 168 -11.22 -8.64 -9.85
N TRP A 169 -10.02 -9.07 -10.23
CA TRP A 169 -9.54 -8.92 -11.62
C TRP A 169 -9.21 -10.24 -12.30
N ASP A 170 -9.44 -11.38 -11.63
CA ASP A 170 -9.05 -12.71 -12.11
C ASP A 170 -7.57 -12.77 -12.53
N LEU A 171 -6.72 -12.03 -11.80
CA LEU A 171 -5.28 -11.99 -12.03
C LEU A 171 -4.58 -13.05 -11.19
N ASP A 172 -3.58 -13.69 -11.78
CA ASP A 172 -2.73 -14.68 -11.13
C ASP A 172 -1.27 -14.21 -11.04
N PHE A 173 -0.40 -15.04 -10.47
CA PHE A 173 1.02 -14.75 -10.33
C PHE A 173 1.76 -14.63 -11.68
N GLN A 174 1.22 -15.18 -12.77
CA GLN A 174 1.82 -15.00 -14.10
C GLN A 174 1.62 -13.56 -14.58
N ARG A 175 0.48 -12.95 -14.22
CA ARG A 175 0.16 -11.55 -14.50
C ARG A 175 0.68 -10.56 -13.47
N LEU A 176 1.07 -11.03 -12.27
CA LEU A 176 1.59 -10.21 -11.17
C LEU A 176 3.00 -10.67 -10.73
N PRO A 177 4.06 -10.36 -11.51
CA PRO A 177 5.42 -10.86 -11.23
C PRO A 177 5.95 -10.52 -9.84
N PHE A 178 5.55 -9.37 -9.28
CA PHE A 178 5.97 -8.95 -7.94
C PHE A 178 5.57 -9.94 -6.83
N LEU A 179 4.45 -10.67 -6.97
CA LEU A 179 4.03 -11.67 -5.99
C LEU A 179 4.99 -12.86 -5.97
N ARG A 180 5.41 -13.32 -7.16
CA ARG A 180 6.38 -14.42 -7.31
C ARG A 180 7.74 -14.03 -6.75
N ILE A 181 8.19 -12.81 -7.03
CA ILE A 181 9.48 -12.30 -6.54
C ILE A 181 9.43 -12.14 -5.01
N ALA A 182 8.34 -11.60 -4.45
CA ALA A 182 8.19 -11.48 -3.00
C ALA A 182 8.19 -12.84 -2.29
N GLN A 183 7.49 -13.83 -2.82
CA GLN A 183 7.51 -15.19 -2.27
C GLN A 183 8.92 -15.80 -2.35
N ALA A 184 9.61 -15.66 -3.48
CA ALA A 184 10.98 -16.16 -3.64
C ALA A 184 11.97 -15.54 -2.64
N ARG A 185 11.71 -14.30 -2.18
CA ARG A 185 12.46 -13.63 -1.12
C ARG A 185 11.92 -13.89 0.30
N GLY A 186 10.95 -14.79 0.47
CA GLY A 186 10.41 -15.16 1.78
C GLY A 186 9.55 -14.09 2.46
N LEU A 187 9.01 -13.13 1.69
CA LEU A 187 8.28 -11.98 2.24
C LEU A 187 6.79 -12.24 2.47
N GLY A 188 6.27 -13.37 1.98
CA GLY A 188 4.89 -13.80 2.15
C GLY A 188 4.52 -14.94 1.20
N LYS A 189 3.25 -15.36 1.24
CA LYS A 189 2.73 -16.44 0.40
C LYS A 189 1.86 -15.88 -0.72
N MET A 190 2.17 -16.20 -1.97
CA MET A 190 1.28 -15.86 -3.09
C MET A 190 0.10 -16.85 -3.20
N ASN A 191 0.26 -18.07 -2.70
CA ASN A 191 -0.85 -19.02 -2.57
C ASN A 191 -1.63 -18.71 -1.28
N PHE A 192 -2.61 -17.81 -1.40
CA PHE A 192 -3.41 -17.35 -0.27
C PHE A 192 -4.33 -18.43 0.32
N GLU A 193 -4.56 -19.55 -0.38
CA GLU A 193 -5.34 -20.67 0.17
C GLU A 193 -4.59 -21.40 1.29
N GLU A 194 -3.26 -21.28 1.33
CA GLU A 194 -2.43 -21.87 2.38
C GLU A 194 -2.33 -20.99 3.64
N VAL A 195 -2.89 -19.78 3.64
CA VAL A 195 -2.89 -18.93 4.82
C VAL A 195 -4.16 -19.14 5.64
N ARG A 196 -4.03 -19.05 6.97
CA ARG A 196 -5.18 -19.10 7.87
C ARG A 196 -6.07 -17.88 7.62
N SER A 197 -7.27 -18.11 7.10
CA SER A 197 -8.25 -17.08 6.79
C SER A 197 -9.58 -17.33 7.49
N LYS A 198 -10.37 -16.27 7.65
CA LYS A 198 -11.75 -16.32 8.13
C LYS A 198 -12.55 -15.22 7.43
N VAL A 199 -13.70 -15.57 6.90
CA VAL A 199 -14.67 -14.59 6.39
C VAL A 199 -15.66 -14.28 7.50
N VAL A 200 -15.94 -12.99 7.71
CA VAL A 200 -16.93 -12.50 8.66
C VAL A 200 -17.89 -11.61 7.90
N THR A 201 -19.18 -11.91 7.99
CA THR A 201 -20.24 -11.03 7.49
C THR A 201 -20.74 -10.19 8.65
N VAL A 202 -20.74 -8.87 8.49
CA VAL A 202 -21.17 -7.88 9.49
C VAL A 202 -22.43 -7.20 9.00
#